data_AF-A0A423TCN7-F1
#
_entry.id   AF-A0A423TCN7-F1
#
_cell.length_a   1.000
_cell.length_b   1.000
_cell.length_c   1.000
_cell.angle_alpha   90.00
_cell.angle_beta   90.00
_cell.angle_gamma   90.00
#
_symmetry.space_group_name_H-M   'P 1'
#
loop_
_entity.id
_entity.type
_entity.pdbx_description
1 polymer ?
#
loop_
_entity_poly.entity_id
_entity_poly.type
_entity_poly.pdbx_seq_one_letter_code
_entity_poly.pdbx_strand_id
1 'polypeptide(L)'
;MRPRPLQRPSSGGRWKLRAVIAVSAAPGASLLFLPPAKLPQRGHQVTIASLHARRPANGSRLRDLGTLDAGRRAQGDRGFDVFRMREASGGKDVNSQVMKKVVRHLPEYCDAFLRDPALQAAWAERPDLVLLPAFMNECGLAFVQVQAPFIYVTTSGLTPWTADLLGNPENPAYVPNQYLPYDTHMTLWQRTLNTLVRFISPHLRSQLVLSRLDGVVQRFLGDPTVSLSEVEKNVSLVLVNSHYSLGHPRPLLPNVVEVGAMHCRPARALHDAQLRRFLDASDAPAVFFSLGSAIRSEQLPASVRDTLVRAFARLPYRVLWKWEGAAVPGLPPNVLTRPWFPQQDVLGHERVRAFLTHGGLSSMQEAVYHGVPVVGLPLMSDQHLNVRQAVTLGLGRELTLETMTEDDLVEAITAV
;
A
#
# COMPACT_ATOMS: atom_id res chain seq x y z
N MET A 1 1.76 34.19 -6.30
CA MET A 1 0.91 34.15 -7.53
C MET A 1 -0.47 33.67 -7.13
N ARG A 2 -1.58 34.29 -7.57
CA ARG A 2 -2.94 33.79 -7.27
C ARG A 2 -3.25 32.55 -8.12
N PRO A 3 -3.90 31.51 -7.57
CA PRO A 3 -4.33 30.35 -8.36
C PRO A 3 -5.28 30.81 -9.48
N ARG A 4 -5.11 30.24 -10.68
CA ARG A 4 -5.98 30.53 -11.82
C ARG A 4 -7.39 30.01 -11.49
N PRO A 5 -8.45 30.82 -11.62
CA PRO A 5 -9.80 30.31 -11.41
C PRO A 5 -10.07 29.19 -12.43
N LEU A 6 -10.57 28.05 -11.94
CA LEU A 6 -11.00 26.96 -12.81
C LEU A 6 -12.01 27.52 -13.83
N GLN A 7 -11.76 27.31 -15.12
CA GLN A 7 -12.67 27.79 -16.18
C GLN A 7 -14.01 27.08 -16.03
N ARG A 8 -15.05 27.85 -15.68
CA ARG A 8 -16.42 27.33 -15.59
C ARG A 8 -16.81 26.72 -16.94
N PRO A 9 -17.25 25.45 -16.98
CA PRO A 9 -17.80 24.89 -18.20
C PRO A 9 -19.04 25.70 -18.61
N SER A 10 -19.26 25.84 -19.93
CA SER A 10 -20.53 26.32 -20.46
C SER A 10 -21.67 25.46 -19.92
N SER A 11 -22.85 26.07 -19.70
CA SER A 11 -24.02 25.44 -19.10
C SER A 11 -24.24 24.00 -19.61
N GLY A 12 -24.05 23.00 -18.73
CA GLY A 12 -24.20 21.58 -19.03
C GLY A 12 -22.89 20.78 -19.24
N GLY A 13 -21.73 21.42 -19.34
CA GLY A 13 -20.44 20.75 -19.51
C GLY A 13 -19.83 20.21 -18.21
N ARG A 14 -19.15 19.05 -18.26
CA ARG A 14 -18.29 18.57 -17.16
C ARG A 14 -16.96 19.34 -17.13
N TRP A 15 -16.47 19.65 -15.94
CA TRP A 15 -15.14 20.23 -15.75
C TRP A 15 -14.05 19.34 -16.38
N LYS A 16 -13.14 19.94 -17.16
CA LYS A 16 -11.93 19.25 -17.64
C LYS A 16 -10.76 19.75 -16.81
N LEU A 17 -10.11 18.84 -16.10
CA LEU A 17 -8.98 19.13 -15.21
C LEU A 17 -7.72 18.54 -15.83
N ARG A 18 -6.61 19.26 -15.74
CA ARG A 18 -5.28 18.72 -15.92
C ARG A 18 -4.73 18.37 -14.55
N ALA A 19 -4.59 17.08 -14.27
CA ALA A 19 -4.06 16.60 -13.01
C ALA A 19 -2.67 15.99 -13.23
N VAL A 20 -1.71 16.34 -12.36
CA VAL A 20 -0.42 15.65 -12.28
C VAL A 20 -0.43 14.83 -11.00
N ILE A 21 -0.18 13.53 -11.15
CA ILE A 21 0.00 12.60 -10.04
C ILE A 21 1.48 12.29 -9.97
N ALA A 22 2.15 12.83 -8.95
CA ALA A 22 3.58 12.63 -8.77
C ALA A 22 3.80 11.54 -7.72
N VAL A 23 4.24 10.36 -8.12
CA VAL A 23 4.42 9.18 -7.25
C VAL A 23 5.90 8.89 -7.06
N SER A 24 6.36 9.15 -5.84
CA SER A 24 7.72 8.90 -5.42
C SER A 24 7.82 7.93 -4.26
N ALA A 25 7.10 6.80 -4.21
CA ALA A 25 7.56 5.72 -3.33
C ALA A 25 6.81 4.40 -3.53
N ALA A 26 7.60 3.33 -3.45
CA ALA A 26 7.25 1.92 -3.27
C ALA A 26 6.71 1.11 -4.49
N PRO A 27 7.36 -0.03 -4.82
CA PRO A 27 6.77 -1.03 -5.69
C PRO A 27 5.51 -1.61 -5.01
N GLY A 28 4.34 -1.40 -5.62
CA GLY A 28 3.03 -1.72 -5.03
C GLY A 28 2.03 -0.55 -5.08
N ALA A 29 2.47 0.63 -5.52
CA ALA A 29 1.64 1.81 -5.75
C ALA A 29 0.47 1.62 -6.74
N SER A 30 0.27 0.43 -7.33
CA SER A 30 -0.84 0.08 -8.23
C SER A 30 -2.23 0.53 -7.75
N LEU A 31 -2.41 0.73 -6.44
CA LEU A 31 -3.67 1.11 -5.80
C LEU A 31 -3.88 2.63 -5.66
N LEU A 32 -2.81 3.44 -5.69
CA LEU A 32 -2.90 4.90 -5.79
C LEU A 32 -3.65 5.34 -7.05
N PHE A 33 -3.75 4.46 -8.04
CA PHE A 33 -4.09 4.84 -9.40
C PHE A 33 -5.55 4.63 -9.78
N LEU A 34 -6.44 4.07 -8.96
CA LEU A 34 -7.81 3.81 -9.45
C LEU A 34 -8.75 5.01 -9.50
N PRO A 35 -8.74 5.95 -8.53
CA PRO A 35 -9.46 7.22 -8.71
C PRO A 35 -8.93 7.97 -9.92
N PRO A 36 -7.60 8.18 -10.05
CA PRO A 36 -7.11 9.02 -11.12
C PRO A 36 -7.09 8.33 -12.49
N ALA A 37 -6.92 7.01 -12.59
CA ALA A 37 -6.96 6.29 -13.87
C ALA A 37 -8.36 6.25 -14.51
N LYS A 38 -9.43 6.52 -13.74
CA LYS A 38 -10.79 6.72 -14.28
C LYS A 38 -11.06 8.16 -14.72
N LEU A 39 -10.24 9.13 -14.33
CA LEU A 39 -10.41 10.54 -14.76
C LEU A 39 -10.24 10.72 -16.29
N PRO A 40 -9.31 10.04 -16.99
CA PRO A 40 -9.25 10.07 -18.45
C PRO A 40 -10.56 9.64 -19.12
N GLN A 41 -11.22 8.61 -18.58
CA GLN A 41 -12.53 8.13 -19.09
C GLN A 41 -13.65 9.16 -18.92
N ARG A 42 -13.48 10.11 -17.97
CA ARG A 42 -14.38 11.23 -17.75
C ARG A 42 -13.96 12.50 -18.48
N GLY A 43 -12.92 12.44 -19.31
CA GLY A 43 -12.47 13.53 -20.16
C GLY A 43 -11.41 14.45 -19.54
N HIS A 44 -10.87 14.12 -18.37
CA HIS A 44 -9.75 14.84 -17.78
C HIS A 44 -8.42 14.46 -18.47
N GLN A 45 -7.43 15.34 -18.43
CA GLN A 45 -6.07 15.02 -18.82
C GLN A 45 -5.28 14.67 -17.57
N VAL A 46 -4.63 13.51 -17.59
CA VAL A 46 -3.90 13.00 -16.42
C VAL A 46 -2.49 12.63 -16.82
N THR A 47 -1.53 13.21 -16.12
CA THR A 47 -0.13 12.81 -16.20
C THR A 47 0.23 12.07 -14.91
N ILE A 48 0.62 10.81 -15.03
CA ILE A 48 1.17 10.01 -13.95
C ILE A 48 2.69 10.04 -14.08
N ALA A 49 3.37 10.52 -13.05
CA ALA A 49 4.82 10.39 -12.94
C ALA A 49 5.11 9.33 -11.88
N SER A 50 5.66 8.17 -12.27
CA SER A 50 5.96 7.08 -11.35
C SER A 50 7.36 6.51 -11.57
N LEU A 51 8.11 6.40 -10.47
CA LEU A 51 9.45 5.79 -10.45
C LEU A 51 9.43 4.26 -10.65
N HIS A 52 8.26 3.64 -10.77
CA HIS A 52 8.09 2.18 -10.87
C HIS A 52 7.28 1.72 -12.10
N ALA A 53 6.88 2.63 -12.99
CA ALA A 53 6.11 2.28 -14.18
C ALA A 53 6.92 1.37 -15.12
N ARG A 54 6.45 0.12 -15.32
CA ARG A 54 7.11 -0.86 -16.20
C ARG A 54 6.81 -0.67 -17.68
N ARG A 55 5.74 0.04 -18.04
CA ARG A 55 5.37 0.34 -19.44
C ARG A 55 4.67 1.69 -19.52
N PRO A 56 5.15 2.63 -20.36
CA PRO A 56 4.40 3.85 -20.64
C PRO A 56 3.07 3.47 -21.29
N ALA A 57 1.96 3.75 -20.61
CA ALA A 57 0.63 3.68 -21.20
C ALA A 57 0.33 5.03 -21.86
N ASN A 58 0.60 5.14 -23.16
CA ASN A 58 0.27 6.33 -23.94
C ASN A 58 -1.17 6.22 -24.47
N GLY A 59 -2.12 6.69 -23.66
CA GLY A 59 -3.46 7.04 -24.14
C GLY A 59 -3.51 8.53 -24.49
N SER A 60 -4.45 8.97 -25.32
CA SER A 60 -4.58 10.40 -25.69
C SER A 60 -4.78 11.37 -24.50
N ARG A 61 -5.05 10.85 -23.30
CA ARG A 61 -5.29 11.60 -22.05
C ARG A 61 -4.58 11.03 -20.82
N LEU A 62 -3.70 10.03 -21.01
CA LEU A 62 -2.89 9.44 -19.95
C LEU A 62 -1.43 9.40 -20.41
N ARG A 63 -0.55 10.06 -19.66
CA ARG A 63 0.90 10.03 -19.87
C ARG A 63 1.56 9.42 -18.64
N ASP A 64 2.24 8.29 -18.81
CA ASP A 64 2.99 7.62 -17.73
C ASP A 64 4.49 7.82 -17.93
N LEU A 65 5.11 8.57 -17.02
CA LEU A 65 6.54 8.88 -17.04
C LEU A 65 7.28 7.80 -16.27
N GLY A 66 7.86 6.84 -16.99
CA GLY A 66 8.71 5.82 -16.40
C GLY A 66 10.06 6.39 -16.02
N THR A 67 10.22 6.82 -14.77
CA THR A 67 11.48 7.41 -14.26
C THR A 67 12.40 6.31 -13.67
N LEU A 68 12.50 5.19 -14.38
CA LEU A 68 13.07 3.92 -13.90
C LEU A 68 14.52 4.04 -13.38
N ASP A 69 15.33 4.94 -13.93
CA ASP A 69 16.75 5.04 -13.59
C ASP A 69 17.01 5.68 -12.22
N ALA A 70 16.15 6.58 -11.75
CA ALA A 70 16.27 7.21 -10.44
C ALA A 70 15.84 6.25 -9.32
N GLY A 71 14.71 5.55 -9.51
CA GLY A 71 14.20 4.57 -8.54
C GLY A 71 15.09 3.34 -8.39
N ARG A 72 15.66 2.83 -9.49
CA ARG A 72 16.54 1.66 -9.50
C ARG A 72 17.89 1.94 -8.82
N ARG A 73 18.47 3.14 -9.04
CA ARG A 73 19.70 3.58 -8.37
C ARG A 73 19.53 3.75 -6.87
N ALA A 74 18.37 4.23 -6.41
CA ALA A 74 18.10 4.47 -4.99
C ALA A 74 17.66 3.22 -4.20
N GLN A 75 16.93 2.28 -4.82
CA GLN A 75 16.44 1.06 -4.13
C GLN A 75 17.44 -0.12 -4.19
N GLY A 76 18.37 -0.11 -5.16
CA GLY A 76 19.24 -1.22 -5.48
C GLY A 76 18.50 -2.38 -6.19
N ASP A 77 19.24 -3.22 -6.91
CA ASP A 77 18.66 -4.25 -7.80
C ASP A 77 17.89 -5.38 -7.10
N ARG A 78 17.90 -5.46 -5.75
CA ARG A 78 17.35 -6.62 -5.00
C ARG A 78 16.17 -6.34 -4.05
N GLY A 79 15.61 -5.13 -4.03
CA GLY A 79 14.46 -4.81 -3.16
C GLY A 79 14.76 -4.99 -1.65
N PHE A 80 13.69 -5.13 -0.84
CA PHE A 80 13.79 -5.40 0.60
C PHE A 80 13.59 -6.89 0.85
N ASP A 81 14.62 -7.59 1.30
CA ASP A 81 14.49 -8.97 1.80
C ASP A 81 14.03 -8.91 3.26
N VAL A 82 12.71 -9.03 3.43
CA VAL A 82 12.06 -8.94 4.74
C VAL A 82 12.48 -10.09 5.65
N PHE A 83 12.66 -11.29 5.12
CA PHE A 83 13.04 -12.47 5.91
C PHE A 83 14.45 -12.36 6.44
N ARG A 84 15.39 -11.87 5.62
CA ARG A 84 16.75 -11.58 6.08
C ARG A 84 16.80 -10.48 7.13
N MET A 85 15.97 -9.44 6.99
CA MET A 85 15.86 -8.37 8.02
C MET A 85 15.24 -8.90 9.32
N ARG A 86 14.28 -9.83 9.23
CA ARG A 86 13.70 -10.52 10.37
C ARG A 86 14.73 -11.37 11.08
N GLU A 87 15.47 -12.20 10.36
CA GLU A 87 16.55 -13.01 10.91
C GLU A 87 17.59 -12.13 11.63
N ALA A 88 18.06 -11.06 10.97
CA ALA A 88 19.04 -10.13 11.55
C ALA A 88 18.53 -9.36 12.79
N SER A 89 17.22 -9.25 12.98
CA SER A 89 16.60 -8.59 14.15
C SER A 89 16.07 -9.55 15.21
N GLY A 90 16.27 -10.87 15.05
CA GLY A 90 15.62 -11.87 15.90
C GLY A 90 14.08 -11.77 15.86
N GLY A 91 13.51 -11.34 14.74
CA GLY A 91 12.08 -11.25 14.48
C GLY A 91 11.36 -10.00 15.04
N LYS A 92 12.05 -9.07 15.70
CA LYS A 92 11.41 -8.02 16.52
C LYS A 92 11.37 -6.61 15.91
N ASP A 93 12.18 -6.30 14.90
CA ASP A 93 12.38 -4.89 14.50
C ASP A 93 12.50 -4.62 12.99
N VAL A 94 11.72 -5.35 12.17
CA VAL A 94 11.72 -5.16 10.71
C VAL A 94 11.37 -3.73 10.33
N ASN A 95 10.34 -3.16 10.97
CA ASN A 95 9.84 -1.83 10.65
C ASN A 95 10.91 -0.76 10.84
N SER A 96 11.63 -0.78 11.97
CA SER A 96 12.67 0.22 12.19
C SER A 96 13.87 0.00 11.26
N GLN A 97 14.22 -1.25 10.91
CA GLN A 97 15.28 -1.49 9.92
C GLN A 97 14.91 -0.96 8.53
N VAL A 98 13.69 -1.24 8.06
CA VAL A 98 13.17 -0.72 6.79
C VAL A 98 13.15 0.81 6.83
N MET A 99 12.60 1.41 7.89
CA MET A 99 12.52 2.87 8.03
C MET A 99 13.90 3.53 8.10
N LYS A 100 14.86 2.95 8.85
CA LYS A 100 16.25 3.44 8.88
C LYS A 100 16.88 3.43 7.49
N LYS A 101 16.67 2.37 6.71
CA LYS A 101 17.19 2.27 5.34
C LYS A 101 16.53 3.28 4.41
N VAL A 102 15.20 3.42 4.47
CA VAL A 102 14.44 4.38 3.65
C VAL A 102 14.86 5.82 3.97
N VAL A 103 14.79 6.21 5.25
CA VAL A 103 15.11 7.58 5.71
C VAL A 103 16.56 7.97 5.41
N ARG A 104 17.50 7.00 5.39
CA ARG A 104 18.90 7.26 5.04
C ARG A 104 19.07 7.70 3.57
N HIS A 105 18.39 7.03 2.65
CA HIS A 105 18.54 7.27 1.21
C HIS A 105 17.50 8.25 0.66
N LEU A 106 16.58 8.72 1.51
CA LEU A 106 15.48 9.60 1.11
C LEU A 106 15.97 10.91 0.45
N PRO A 107 17.05 11.59 0.89
CA PRO A 107 17.54 12.79 0.21
C PRO A 107 18.06 12.55 -1.20
N GLU A 108 18.78 11.45 -1.44
CA GLU A 108 19.29 11.06 -2.76
C GLU A 108 18.14 10.75 -3.71
N TYR A 109 17.16 10.03 -3.20
CA TYR A 109 15.93 9.71 -3.91
C TYR A 109 15.14 10.98 -4.27
N CYS A 110 15.08 11.94 -3.33
CA CYS A 110 14.46 13.23 -3.54
C CYS A 110 15.12 14.02 -4.67
N ASP A 111 16.45 14.16 -4.62
CA ASP A 111 17.21 14.89 -5.64
C ASP A 111 17.01 14.26 -7.03
N ALA A 112 17.09 12.93 -7.12
CA ALA A 112 16.87 12.20 -8.36
C ALA A 112 15.44 12.38 -8.90
N PHE A 113 14.43 12.39 -8.03
CA PHE A 113 13.04 12.65 -8.40
C PHE A 113 12.83 14.07 -8.92
N LEU A 114 13.31 15.09 -8.19
CA LEU A 114 13.14 16.51 -8.56
C LEU A 114 13.84 16.87 -9.88
N ARG A 115 14.97 16.22 -10.18
CA ARG A 115 15.77 16.46 -11.39
C ARG A 115 15.30 15.67 -12.61
N ASP A 116 14.28 14.82 -12.48
CA ASP A 116 13.81 14.03 -13.60
C ASP A 116 13.21 14.94 -14.70
N PRO A 117 13.74 14.92 -15.94
CA PRO A 117 13.29 15.82 -16.99
C PRO A 117 11.81 15.64 -17.36
N ALA A 118 11.31 14.40 -17.25
CA ALA A 118 9.92 14.11 -17.55
C ALA A 118 9.01 14.75 -16.49
N LEU A 119 9.37 14.62 -15.21
CA LEU A 119 8.63 15.26 -14.12
C LEU A 119 8.66 16.79 -14.24
N GLN A 120 9.82 17.38 -14.54
CA GLN A 120 9.94 18.82 -14.76
C GLN A 120 9.10 19.31 -15.93
N ALA A 121 9.08 18.56 -17.04
CA ALA A 121 8.23 18.87 -18.19
C ALA A 121 6.74 18.83 -17.82
N ALA A 122 6.30 17.79 -17.09
CA ALA A 122 4.93 17.69 -16.60
C ALA A 122 4.55 18.85 -15.66
N TRP A 123 5.50 19.33 -14.86
CA TRP A 123 5.25 20.48 -13.99
C TRP A 123 5.19 21.81 -14.73
N ALA A 124 6.01 21.97 -15.77
CA ALA A 124 6.01 23.13 -16.63
C ALA A 124 4.66 23.33 -17.36
N GLU A 125 3.86 22.27 -17.52
CA GLU A 125 2.51 22.34 -18.08
C GLU A 125 1.49 23.04 -17.15
N ARG A 126 1.87 23.34 -15.89
CA ARG A 126 1.04 24.01 -14.86
C ARG A 126 -0.28 23.28 -14.61
N PRO A 127 -0.29 22.20 -13.82
CA PRO A 127 -1.50 21.43 -13.53
C PRO A 127 -2.55 22.26 -12.77
N ASP A 128 -3.81 21.88 -12.92
CA ASP A 128 -4.93 22.47 -12.17
C ASP A 128 -5.14 21.78 -10.81
N LEU A 129 -4.62 20.55 -10.66
CA LEU A 129 -4.68 19.74 -9.45
C LEU A 129 -3.44 18.85 -9.33
N VAL A 130 -2.94 18.68 -8.10
CA VAL A 130 -1.84 17.78 -7.78
C VAL A 130 -2.30 16.69 -6.83
N LEU A 131 -1.99 15.43 -7.15
CA LEU A 131 -2.23 14.30 -6.27
C LEU A 131 -0.87 13.75 -5.80
N LEU A 132 -0.64 13.76 -4.49
CA LEU A 132 0.59 13.26 -3.89
C LEU A 132 0.29 12.08 -2.95
N PRO A 133 1.07 11.00 -3.00
CA PRO A 133 1.17 10.06 -1.90
C PRO A 133 1.54 10.76 -0.58
N ALA A 134 0.82 10.43 0.50
CA ALA A 134 1.02 11.03 1.83
C ALA A 134 2.18 10.44 2.65
N PHE A 135 2.92 9.48 2.09
CA PHE A 135 3.97 8.74 2.78
C PHE A 135 5.20 8.60 1.88
N MET A 136 6.36 9.04 2.37
CA MET A 136 7.66 8.92 1.70
C MET A 136 7.72 9.57 0.31
N ASN A 137 6.94 10.63 0.10
CA ASN A 137 6.87 11.38 -1.16
C ASN A 137 6.80 12.90 -0.92
N GLU A 138 7.35 13.35 0.20
CA GLU A 138 7.34 14.75 0.62
C GLU A 138 8.14 15.64 -0.37
N CYS A 139 9.01 15.07 -1.20
CA CYS A 139 9.68 15.74 -2.31
C CYS A 139 8.70 16.33 -3.33
N GLY A 140 7.54 15.70 -3.52
CA GLY A 140 6.48 16.23 -4.39
C GLY A 140 5.97 17.61 -3.96
N LEU A 141 6.15 17.99 -2.69
CA LEU A 141 5.76 19.31 -2.19
C LEU A 141 6.59 20.46 -2.79
N ALA A 142 7.81 20.20 -3.27
CA ALA A 142 8.62 21.19 -3.98
C ALA A 142 7.88 21.78 -5.18
N PHE A 143 7.07 20.96 -5.82
CA PHE A 143 6.30 21.30 -7.00
C PHE A 143 5.00 22.02 -6.63
N VAL A 144 4.39 21.68 -5.49
CA VAL A 144 3.14 22.26 -4.98
C VAL A 144 3.25 23.73 -4.59
N GLN A 145 4.45 24.19 -4.23
CA GLN A 145 4.78 25.53 -3.72
C GLN A 145 4.15 26.72 -4.46
N VAL A 146 3.72 26.58 -5.73
CA VAL A 146 3.57 27.78 -6.58
C VAL A 146 2.17 28.01 -7.18
N GLN A 147 1.32 27.01 -7.51
CA GLN A 147 0.23 27.30 -8.49
C GLN A 147 -1.10 26.51 -8.41
N ALA A 148 -1.18 25.38 -7.70
CA ALA A 148 -2.37 24.50 -7.75
C ALA A 148 -2.74 23.94 -6.38
N PRO A 149 -4.05 23.68 -6.11
CA PRO A 149 -4.44 22.90 -4.94
C PRO A 149 -3.83 21.50 -5.03
N PHE A 150 -3.44 20.96 -3.88
CA PHE A 150 -2.97 19.58 -3.79
C PHE A 150 -3.78 18.77 -2.79
N ILE A 151 -3.86 17.49 -3.10
CA ILE A 151 -4.61 16.49 -2.35
C ILE A 151 -3.65 15.36 -2.02
N TYR A 152 -3.67 14.92 -0.77
CA TYR A 152 -2.96 13.69 -0.41
C TYR A 152 -3.79 12.46 -0.73
N VAL A 153 -3.11 11.39 -1.13
CA VAL A 153 -3.69 10.06 -1.30
C VAL A 153 -2.85 9.10 -0.47
N THR A 154 -3.46 8.38 0.47
CA THR A 154 -2.75 7.37 1.27
C THR A 154 -2.96 5.99 0.64
N THR A 155 -1.95 5.12 0.70
CA THR A 155 -2.11 3.68 0.40
C THR A 155 -2.48 2.86 1.64
N SER A 156 -2.26 3.43 2.82
CA SER A 156 -2.58 2.89 4.14
C SER A 156 -3.74 3.66 4.80
N GLY A 157 -4.00 3.40 6.08
CA GLY A 157 -4.86 4.26 6.90
C GLY A 157 -4.35 5.68 7.09
N LEU A 158 -5.20 6.53 7.67
CA LEU A 158 -4.86 7.92 7.96
C LEU A 158 -3.84 7.97 9.11
N THR A 159 -2.72 8.65 8.83
CA THR A 159 -1.59 8.78 9.77
C THR A 159 -1.81 9.92 10.78
N PRO A 160 -1.12 9.90 11.93
CA PRO A 160 -1.14 10.99 12.90
C PRO A 160 -0.86 12.38 12.35
N TRP A 161 0.23 12.53 11.59
CA TRP A 161 0.61 13.83 11.03
C TRP A 161 -0.34 14.28 9.94
N THR A 162 -0.85 13.36 9.12
CA THR A 162 -1.85 13.71 8.10
C THR A 162 -3.16 14.16 8.74
N ALA A 163 -3.57 13.53 9.85
CA ALA A 163 -4.70 13.98 10.64
C ALA A 163 -4.48 15.38 11.23
N ASP A 164 -3.31 15.61 11.85
CA ASP A 164 -2.95 16.89 12.47
C ASP A 164 -2.98 18.06 11.45
N LEU A 165 -2.47 17.83 10.24
CA LEU A 165 -2.46 18.83 9.15
C LEU A 165 -3.86 19.33 8.77
N LEU A 166 -4.87 18.46 8.87
CA LEU A 166 -6.25 18.76 8.49
C LEU A 166 -7.09 19.20 9.70
N GLY A 167 -6.51 19.22 10.90
CA GLY A 167 -7.23 19.39 12.16
C GLY A 167 -8.14 18.22 12.51
N ASN A 168 -7.94 17.04 11.92
CA ASN A 168 -8.78 15.88 12.16
C ASN A 168 -8.53 15.33 13.57
N PRO A 169 -9.55 15.24 14.44
CA PRO A 169 -9.35 14.74 15.79
C PRO A 169 -8.92 13.26 15.78
N GLU A 170 -7.96 12.93 16.63
CA GLU A 170 -7.54 11.54 16.86
C GLU A 170 -7.36 11.30 18.34
N ASN A 171 -8.27 10.50 18.92
CA ASN A 171 -8.22 10.17 20.33
C ASN A 171 -7.46 8.84 20.51
N PRO A 172 -6.25 8.87 21.11
CA PRO A 172 -5.44 7.67 21.28
C PRO A 172 -6.02 6.67 22.31
N ALA A 173 -7.14 7.01 22.98
CA ALA A 173 -7.83 6.09 23.87
C ALA A 173 -8.48 4.90 23.15
N TYR A 174 -8.92 5.11 21.90
CA TYR A 174 -9.64 4.13 21.09
C TYR A 174 -9.19 4.06 19.62
N VAL A 175 -8.45 5.06 19.12
CA VAL A 175 -7.83 5.02 17.78
C VAL A 175 -6.43 4.43 17.91
N PRO A 176 -6.19 3.20 17.40
CA PRO A 176 -4.85 2.62 17.42
C PRO A 176 -3.94 3.34 16.42
N ASN A 177 -2.69 3.52 16.82
CA ASN A 177 -1.65 4.05 15.97
C ASN A 177 -1.26 2.99 14.93
N GLN A 178 -1.14 3.39 13.66
CA GLN A 178 -0.80 2.49 12.55
C GLN A 178 0.53 1.74 12.69
N TYR A 179 1.42 2.17 13.58
CA TYR A 179 2.71 1.54 13.84
C TYR A 179 2.68 0.51 14.96
N LEU A 180 1.54 0.34 15.63
CA LEU A 180 1.38 -0.56 16.76
C LEU A 180 0.40 -1.70 16.40
N PRO A 181 0.65 -2.92 16.88
CA PRO A 181 -0.21 -4.08 16.62
C PRO A 181 -1.42 -4.10 17.56
N TYR A 182 -2.13 -2.98 17.69
CA TYR A 182 -3.25 -2.80 18.62
C TYR A 182 -4.55 -2.60 17.85
N ASP A 183 -5.66 -2.99 18.46
CA ASP A 183 -7.02 -2.69 17.99
C ASP A 183 -7.69 -1.63 18.89
N THR A 184 -9.00 -1.43 18.76
CA THR A 184 -9.77 -0.50 19.59
C THR A 184 -9.86 -0.93 21.07
N HIS A 185 -9.68 -2.22 21.37
CA HIS A 185 -9.70 -2.81 22.70
C HIS A 185 -8.28 -2.89 23.31
N MET A 186 -7.75 -1.73 23.67
CA MET A 186 -6.46 -1.64 24.36
C MET A 186 -6.57 -1.76 25.89
N THR A 187 -5.65 -2.51 26.48
CA THR A 187 -5.33 -2.43 27.93
C THR A 187 -4.81 -1.03 28.29
N LEU A 188 -4.78 -0.70 29.59
CA LEU A 188 -4.23 0.58 30.06
C LEU A 188 -2.80 0.81 29.55
N TRP A 189 -1.94 -0.21 29.59
CA TRP A 189 -0.55 -0.09 29.13
C TRP A 189 -0.44 0.09 27.62
N GLN A 190 -1.18 -0.69 26.83
CA GLN A 190 -1.23 -0.54 25.38
C GLN A 190 -1.73 0.86 25.00
N ARG A 191 -2.74 1.37 25.70
CA ARG A 191 -3.27 2.73 25.50
C ARG A 191 -2.24 3.81 25.84
N THR A 192 -1.47 3.63 26.91
CA THR A 192 -0.37 4.53 27.27
C THR A 192 0.68 4.55 26.17
N LEU A 193 1.14 3.40 25.69
CA LEU A 193 2.11 3.33 24.61
C LEU A 193 1.55 3.91 23.30
N ASN A 194 0.30 3.62 22.99
CA ASN A 194 -0.41 4.18 21.84
C ASN A 194 -0.41 5.71 21.86
N THR A 195 -0.73 6.27 23.03
CA THR A 195 -0.72 7.73 23.26
C THR A 195 0.68 8.30 23.06
N LEU A 196 1.72 7.70 23.64
CA LEU A 196 3.11 8.15 23.47
C LEU A 196 3.52 8.15 21.99
N VAL A 197 3.27 7.06 21.27
CA VAL A 197 3.62 6.92 19.85
C VAL A 197 2.84 7.91 18.98
N ARG A 198 1.56 8.18 19.30
CA ARG A 198 0.74 9.18 18.60
C ARG A 198 1.36 10.58 18.64
N PHE A 199 1.94 10.99 19.75
CA PHE A 199 2.55 12.32 19.89
C PHE A 199 4.02 12.36 19.43
N ILE A 200 4.76 11.27 19.59
CA ILE A 200 6.17 11.20 19.17
C ILE A 200 6.31 11.09 17.65
N SER A 201 5.43 10.32 16.99
CA SER A 201 5.60 10.02 15.56
C SER A 201 5.52 11.23 14.61
N PRO A 202 4.62 12.23 14.78
CA PRO A 202 4.65 13.44 13.96
C PRO A 202 5.94 14.25 14.15
N HIS A 203 6.41 14.39 15.39
CA HIS A 203 7.66 15.09 15.69
C HIS A 203 8.87 14.39 15.05
N LEU A 204 8.94 13.07 15.19
CA LEU A 204 10.00 12.28 14.59
C LEU A 204 10.01 12.39 13.06
N ARG A 205 8.83 12.37 12.41
CA ARG A 205 8.73 12.58 10.97
C ARG A 205 9.21 13.98 10.58
N SER A 206 8.81 15.02 11.30
CA SER A 206 9.28 16.38 11.03
C SER A 206 10.80 16.46 11.00
N GLN A 207 11.47 15.91 12.02
CA GLN A 207 12.93 15.99 12.17
C GLN A 207 13.69 15.06 11.21
N LEU A 208 13.22 13.82 11.03
CA LEU A 208 13.95 12.81 10.26
C LEU A 208 13.62 12.80 8.78
N VAL A 209 12.46 13.34 8.37
CA VAL A 209 12.00 13.36 6.98
C VAL A 209 11.97 14.78 6.47
N LEU A 210 11.07 15.64 6.98
CA LEU A 210 10.85 16.97 6.40
C LEU A 210 12.10 17.85 6.46
N SER A 211 12.71 18.00 7.64
CA SER A 211 13.90 18.86 7.81
C SER A 211 15.10 18.39 6.99
N ARG A 212 15.22 17.09 6.69
CA ARG A 212 16.27 16.57 5.80
C ARG A 212 15.99 16.86 4.33
N LEU A 213 14.73 16.87 3.95
CA LEU A 213 14.29 17.13 2.59
C LEU A 213 14.25 18.63 2.28
N ASP A 214 14.06 19.50 3.27
CA ASP A 214 14.12 20.95 3.12
C ASP A 214 15.39 21.38 2.37
N GLY A 215 16.57 20.90 2.80
CA GLY A 215 17.84 21.26 2.14
C GLY A 215 17.96 20.77 0.69
N VAL A 216 17.29 19.68 0.32
CA VAL A 216 17.24 19.21 -1.08
C VAL A 216 16.31 20.14 -1.88
N VAL A 217 15.13 20.42 -1.36
CA VAL A 217 14.10 21.22 -2.02
C VAL A 217 14.52 22.69 -2.16
N GLN A 218 15.12 23.27 -1.12
CA GLN A 218 15.67 24.63 -1.15
C GLN A 218 16.71 24.80 -2.25
N ARG A 219 17.64 23.84 -2.39
CA ARG A 219 18.65 23.85 -3.47
C ARG A 219 18.02 23.70 -4.85
N PHE A 220 17.00 22.85 -4.98
CA PHE A 220 16.28 22.66 -6.24
C PHE A 220 15.52 23.93 -6.67
N LEU A 221 14.86 24.61 -5.72
CA LEU A 221 14.08 25.82 -5.98
C LEU A 221 14.94 27.09 -6.03
N GLY A 222 16.18 27.05 -5.52
CA GLY A 222 17.01 28.24 -5.36
C GLY A 222 16.50 29.20 -4.29
N ASP A 223 15.67 28.71 -3.35
CA ASP A 223 15.04 29.51 -2.30
C ASP A 223 15.31 28.86 -0.93
N PRO A 224 16.17 29.47 -0.08
CA PRO A 224 16.50 28.93 1.24
C PRO A 224 15.38 29.13 2.27
N THR A 225 14.34 29.91 1.96
CA THR A 225 13.23 30.19 2.90
C THR A 225 12.14 29.12 2.86
N VAL A 226 12.19 28.22 1.87
CA VAL A 226 11.24 27.13 1.72
C VAL A 226 11.34 26.14 2.88
N SER A 227 10.20 25.89 3.53
CA SER A 227 10.03 24.84 4.53
C SER A 227 8.88 23.92 4.12
N LEU A 228 9.18 22.63 3.96
CA LEU A 228 8.20 21.61 3.59
C LEU A 228 7.07 21.48 4.62
N SER A 229 7.36 21.66 5.91
CA SER A 229 6.31 21.65 6.94
C SER A 229 5.31 22.80 6.80
N GLU A 230 5.73 23.94 6.26
CA GLU A 230 4.82 25.06 5.96
C GLU A 230 4.04 24.82 4.67
N VAL A 231 4.66 24.25 3.63
CA VAL A 231 3.97 23.90 2.38
C VAL A 231 2.88 22.88 2.63
N GLU A 232 3.18 21.87 3.43
CA GLU A 232 2.29 20.74 3.68
C GLU A 232 0.96 21.17 4.33
N LYS A 233 0.94 22.28 5.08
CA LYS A 233 -0.28 22.85 5.68
C LYS A 233 -1.30 23.34 4.66
N ASN A 234 -0.91 23.55 3.39
CA ASN A 234 -1.82 23.96 2.33
C ASN A 234 -2.62 22.78 1.71
N VAL A 235 -2.56 21.59 2.31
CA VAL A 235 -3.32 20.42 1.85
C VAL A 235 -4.82 20.73 1.86
N SER A 236 -5.49 20.49 0.72
CA SER A 236 -6.92 20.81 0.57
C SER A 236 -7.85 19.65 0.94
N LEU A 237 -7.40 18.41 0.72
CA LEU A 237 -8.18 17.19 0.91
C LEU A 237 -7.21 16.02 1.11
N VAL A 238 -7.63 14.99 1.83
CA VAL A 238 -6.94 13.70 1.86
C VAL A 238 -7.89 12.58 1.51
N LEU A 239 -7.49 11.77 0.52
CA LEU A 239 -8.14 10.53 0.16
C LEU A 239 -7.44 9.39 0.90
N VAL A 240 -8.16 8.73 1.79
CA VAL A 240 -7.61 7.68 2.66
C VAL A 240 -7.99 6.31 2.12
N ASN A 241 -7.03 5.42 1.87
CA ASN A 241 -7.32 4.05 1.47
C ASN A 241 -7.83 3.19 2.63
N SER A 242 -8.92 3.60 3.25
CA SER A 242 -9.61 2.91 4.35
C SER A 242 -11.11 2.99 4.15
N HIS A 243 -11.83 2.13 4.84
CA HIS A 243 -13.29 2.13 4.82
C HIS A 243 -13.75 1.77 6.24
N TYR A 244 -14.68 2.54 6.80
CA TYR A 244 -15.24 2.35 8.14
C TYR A 244 -15.71 0.92 8.45
N SER A 245 -16.09 0.11 7.45
CA SER A 245 -16.46 -1.32 7.64
C SER A 245 -15.28 -2.22 8.00
N LEU A 246 -14.05 -1.80 7.69
CA LEU A 246 -12.81 -2.54 7.95
C LEU A 246 -11.87 -1.80 8.89
N GLY A 247 -12.03 -0.48 9.00
CA GLY A 247 -11.23 0.37 9.86
C GLY A 247 -11.72 0.35 11.31
N HIS A 248 -10.98 1.07 12.14
CA HIS A 248 -11.34 1.35 13.51
C HIS A 248 -12.28 2.56 13.57
N PRO A 249 -13.21 2.62 14.54
CA PRO A 249 -14.03 3.80 14.76
C PRO A 249 -13.16 5.06 14.93
N ARG A 250 -13.32 6.03 14.04
CA ARG A 250 -12.60 7.30 14.08
C ARG A 250 -13.46 8.45 13.58
N PRO A 251 -13.34 9.64 14.17
CA PRO A 251 -13.97 10.83 13.61
C PRO A 251 -13.22 11.25 12.33
N LEU A 252 -13.98 11.67 11.33
CA LEU A 252 -13.48 12.16 10.05
C LEU A 252 -14.08 13.53 9.76
N LEU A 253 -13.23 14.51 9.50
CA LEU A 253 -13.65 15.79 8.97
C LEU A 253 -14.02 15.68 7.49
N PRO A 254 -14.83 16.61 6.93
CA PRO A 254 -15.25 16.55 5.52
C PRO A 254 -14.11 16.56 4.50
N ASN A 255 -12.93 17.06 4.88
CA ASN A 255 -11.71 17.08 4.08
C ASN A 255 -10.84 15.81 4.23
N VAL A 256 -11.34 14.79 4.94
CA VAL A 256 -10.76 13.45 5.04
C VAL A 256 -11.76 12.46 4.48
N VAL A 257 -11.53 11.99 3.25
CA VAL A 257 -12.47 11.14 2.53
C VAL A 257 -11.93 9.73 2.44
N GLU A 258 -12.64 8.79 3.05
CA GLU A 258 -12.37 7.37 2.92
C GLU A 258 -12.75 6.87 1.52
N VAL A 259 -11.80 6.17 0.91
CA VAL A 259 -11.90 5.66 -0.45
C VAL A 259 -11.41 4.21 -0.56
N GLY A 260 -11.38 3.47 0.54
CA GLY A 260 -10.99 2.07 0.56
C GLY A 260 -11.77 1.21 -0.44
N ALA A 261 -11.14 0.17 -0.97
CA ALA A 261 -11.72 -0.80 -1.88
C ALA A 261 -12.18 -0.27 -3.27
N MET A 262 -11.86 0.97 -3.67
CA MET A 262 -12.14 1.45 -5.04
C MET A 262 -11.45 0.63 -6.15
N HIS A 263 -10.41 -0.12 -5.79
CA HIS A 263 -9.72 -1.06 -6.69
C HIS A 263 -10.48 -2.36 -6.91
N CYS A 264 -11.39 -2.68 -6.01
CA CYS A 264 -12.14 -3.90 -6.07
C CYS A 264 -13.14 -3.85 -7.22
N ARG A 265 -13.32 -4.98 -7.88
CA ARG A 265 -14.22 -5.17 -9.01
C ARG A 265 -14.79 -6.57 -8.97
N PRO A 266 -15.93 -6.82 -9.65
CA PRO A 266 -16.40 -8.18 -9.85
C PRO A 266 -15.32 -9.05 -10.47
N ALA A 267 -15.27 -10.31 -10.04
CA ALA A 267 -14.38 -11.30 -10.62
C ALA A 267 -14.71 -11.51 -12.10
N ARG A 268 -13.67 -11.58 -12.92
CA ARG A 268 -13.77 -11.97 -14.33
C ARG A 268 -13.54 -13.47 -14.42
N ALA A 269 -13.99 -14.04 -15.53
CA ALA A 269 -13.68 -15.43 -15.85
C ALA A 269 -12.16 -15.62 -15.88
N LEU A 270 -11.68 -16.67 -15.22
CA LEU A 270 -10.28 -17.06 -15.29
C LEU A 270 -9.99 -17.52 -16.73
N HIS A 271 -9.22 -16.76 -17.50
CA HIS A 271 -8.90 -17.12 -18.89
C HIS A 271 -7.79 -18.15 -19.01
N ASP A 272 -7.02 -18.36 -17.93
CA ASP A 272 -5.93 -19.31 -17.91
C ASP A 272 -6.46 -20.75 -17.80
N ALA A 273 -6.20 -21.54 -18.85
CA ALA A 273 -6.69 -22.90 -18.96
C ALA A 273 -6.08 -23.87 -17.94
N GLN A 274 -4.84 -23.65 -17.46
CA GLN A 274 -4.24 -24.52 -16.45
C GLN A 274 -4.80 -24.19 -15.06
N LEU A 275 -4.98 -22.91 -14.73
CA LEU A 275 -5.59 -22.51 -13.45
C LEU A 275 -7.03 -23.02 -13.34
N ARG A 276 -7.81 -22.84 -14.40
CA ARG A 276 -9.16 -23.40 -14.49
C ARG A 276 -9.16 -24.91 -14.31
N ARG A 277 -8.40 -25.64 -15.14
CA ARG A 277 -8.33 -27.11 -15.04
C ARG A 277 -7.94 -27.58 -13.65
N PHE A 278 -7.04 -26.88 -12.96
CA PHE A 278 -6.64 -27.24 -11.61
C PHE A 278 -7.77 -27.04 -10.58
N LEU A 279 -8.52 -25.94 -10.69
CA LEU A 279 -9.68 -25.68 -9.84
C LEU A 279 -10.87 -26.60 -10.20
N ASP A 280 -11.06 -26.91 -11.48
CA ASP A 280 -12.17 -27.71 -12.02
C ASP A 280 -11.93 -29.23 -11.93
N ALA A 281 -10.70 -29.67 -11.64
CA ALA A 281 -10.35 -31.09 -11.57
C ALA A 281 -11.04 -31.84 -10.42
N SER A 282 -11.66 -31.12 -9.48
CA SER A 282 -12.40 -31.70 -8.35
C SER A 282 -13.35 -30.66 -7.74
N ASP A 283 -14.39 -31.12 -7.06
CA ASP A 283 -15.27 -30.24 -6.27
C ASP A 283 -14.66 -29.81 -4.92
N ALA A 284 -13.40 -30.17 -4.67
CA ALA A 284 -12.67 -29.76 -3.48
C ALA A 284 -12.60 -28.21 -3.39
N PRO A 285 -12.84 -27.63 -2.20
CA PRO A 285 -12.57 -26.22 -1.96
C PRO A 285 -11.11 -25.85 -2.24
N ALA A 286 -10.86 -24.57 -2.44
CA ALA A 286 -9.55 -24.01 -2.71
C ALA A 286 -9.14 -22.96 -1.68
N VAL A 287 -7.85 -22.92 -1.39
CA VAL A 287 -7.19 -21.89 -0.58
C VAL A 287 -6.25 -21.11 -1.49
N PHE A 288 -6.29 -19.80 -1.40
CA PHE A 288 -5.31 -18.95 -2.07
C PHE A 288 -4.24 -18.50 -1.07
N PHE A 289 -2.96 -18.54 -1.44
CA PHE A 289 -1.85 -18.08 -0.62
C PHE A 289 -1.01 -17.05 -1.37
N SER A 290 -0.88 -15.85 -0.80
CA SER A 290 -0.07 -14.76 -1.33
C SER A 290 0.51 -13.86 -0.24
N LEU A 291 1.82 -13.62 -0.29
CA LEU A 291 2.51 -12.64 0.57
C LEU A 291 2.55 -11.23 -0.03
N GLY A 292 1.70 -10.95 -1.02
CA GLY A 292 1.65 -9.66 -1.71
C GLY A 292 2.75 -9.52 -2.77
N SER A 293 3.00 -8.28 -3.23
CA SER A 293 3.96 -8.00 -4.30
C SER A 293 5.36 -7.62 -3.80
N ALA A 294 5.45 -7.11 -2.57
CA ALA A 294 6.69 -6.60 -2.00
C ALA A 294 7.51 -7.70 -1.31
N ILE A 295 6.84 -8.68 -0.69
CA ILE A 295 7.46 -9.84 -0.06
C ILE A 295 7.36 -11.00 -1.03
N ARG A 296 8.51 -11.55 -1.43
CA ARG A 296 8.55 -12.68 -2.37
C ARG A 296 8.49 -13.98 -1.58
N SER A 297 7.57 -14.87 -1.94
CA SER A 297 7.43 -16.16 -1.27
C SER A 297 8.69 -17.02 -1.43
N GLU A 298 9.44 -16.86 -2.52
CA GLU A 298 10.70 -17.58 -2.72
C GLU A 298 11.77 -17.31 -1.65
N GLN A 299 11.65 -16.19 -0.91
CA GLN A 299 12.57 -15.79 0.15
C GLN A 299 12.20 -16.42 1.50
N LEU A 300 11.12 -17.20 1.57
CA LEU A 300 10.73 -17.91 2.80
C LEU A 300 11.89 -18.80 3.29
N PRO A 301 12.21 -18.78 4.60
CA PRO A 301 13.14 -19.73 5.18
C PRO A 301 12.71 -21.17 4.89
N ALA A 302 13.68 -22.07 4.67
CA ALA A 302 13.40 -23.46 4.33
C ALA A 302 12.49 -24.15 5.37
N SER A 303 12.71 -23.89 6.66
CA SER A 303 11.87 -24.42 7.75
C SER A 303 10.40 -24.03 7.61
N VAL A 304 10.12 -22.76 7.27
CA VAL A 304 8.77 -22.25 7.07
C VAL A 304 8.15 -22.82 5.79
N ARG A 305 8.92 -22.82 4.69
CA ARG A 305 8.49 -23.41 3.40
C ARG A 305 8.11 -24.87 3.57
N ASP A 306 8.93 -25.65 4.27
CA ASP A 306 8.70 -27.07 4.44
C ASP A 306 7.50 -27.34 5.36
N THR A 307 7.27 -26.49 6.36
CA THR A 307 6.05 -26.50 7.20
C THR A 307 4.79 -26.22 6.37
N LEU A 308 4.82 -25.21 5.50
CA LEU A 308 3.74 -24.91 4.56
C LEU A 308 3.46 -26.10 3.62
N VAL A 309 4.51 -26.70 3.05
CA VAL A 309 4.39 -27.87 2.16
C VAL A 309 3.72 -29.05 2.86
N ARG A 310 4.15 -29.39 4.08
CA ARG A 310 3.58 -30.51 4.85
C ARG A 310 2.15 -30.23 5.29
N ALA A 311 1.85 -29.02 5.74
CA ALA A 311 0.48 -28.60 6.06
C ALA A 311 -0.44 -28.66 4.83
N PHE A 312 -0.01 -28.12 3.68
CA PHE A 312 -0.80 -28.14 2.46
C PHE A 312 -1.06 -29.56 1.95
N ALA A 313 -0.11 -30.48 2.11
CA ALA A 313 -0.30 -31.89 1.74
C ALA A 313 -1.41 -32.58 2.56
N ARG A 314 -1.69 -32.09 3.77
CA ARG A 314 -2.73 -32.62 4.67
C ARG A 314 -4.11 -32.02 4.40
N LEU A 315 -4.20 -30.90 3.69
CA LEU A 315 -5.48 -30.24 3.44
C LEU A 315 -6.30 -31.04 2.42
N PRO A 316 -7.61 -31.23 2.65
CA PRO A 316 -8.52 -31.76 1.63
C PRO A 316 -8.88 -30.70 0.56
N TYR A 317 -8.05 -29.66 0.42
CA TYR A 317 -8.28 -28.50 -0.43
C TYR A 317 -7.23 -28.41 -1.54
N ARG A 318 -7.61 -27.76 -2.63
CA ARG A 318 -6.65 -27.25 -3.61
C ARG A 318 -5.96 -26.02 -3.04
N VAL A 319 -4.69 -25.84 -3.31
CA VAL A 319 -3.95 -24.66 -2.85
C VAL A 319 -3.33 -23.94 -4.03
N LEU A 320 -3.65 -22.67 -4.19
CA LEU A 320 -3.04 -21.77 -5.17
C LEU A 320 -1.99 -20.94 -4.45
N TRP A 321 -0.72 -21.14 -4.74
CA TRP A 321 0.38 -20.49 -4.02
C TRP A 321 1.18 -19.57 -4.94
N LYS A 322 1.11 -18.26 -4.69
CA LYS A 322 1.98 -17.29 -5.37
C LYS A 322 3.43 -17.51 -4.95
N TRP A 323 4.26 -17.94 -5.90
CA TRP A 323 5.66 -18.32 -5.72
C TRP A 323 6.50 -17.92 -6.94
N GLU A 324 7.51 -17.09 -6.72
CA GLU A 324 8.30 -16.46 -7.78
C GLU A 324 9.59 -17.21 -8.14
N GLY A 325 9.94 -18.25 -7.37
CA GLY A 325 11.21 -18.94 -7.47
C GLY A 325 11.17 -20.20 -8.34
N ALA A 326 12.27 -20.95 -8.29
CA ALA A 326 12.36 -22.29 -8.86
C ALA A 326 11.35 -23.26 -8.21
N ALA A 327 11.24 -24.47 -8.75
CA ALA A 327 10.33 -25.50 -8.25
C ALA A 327 10.48 -25.70 -6.73
N VAL A 328 9.35 -25.73 -6.02
CA VAL A 328 9.29 -25.97 -4.58
C VAL A 328 9.59 -27.46 -4.32
N PRO A 329 10.62 -27.81 -3.53
CA PRO A 329 10.89 -29.20 -3.18
C PRO A 329 9.72 -29.83 -2.42
N GLY A 330 9.33 -31.05 -2.78
CA GLY A 330 8.26 -31.78 -2.11
C GLY A 330 6.85 -31.22 -2.31
N LEU A 331 6.63 -30.35 -3.32
CA LEU A 331 5.32 -29.76 -3.59
C LEU A 331 4.25 -30.85 -3.80
N PRO A 332 3.18 -30.89 -2.99
CA PRO A 332 2.17 -31.94 -3.09
C PRO A 332 1.24 -31.69 -4.29
N PRO A 333 0.58 -32.75 -4.82
CA PRO A 333 -0.21 -32.68 -6.05
C PRO A 333 -1.46 -31.79 -5.94
N ASN A 334 -1.89 -31.45 -4.73
CA ASN A 334 -2.99 -30.53 -4.47
C ASN A 334 -2.56 -29.05 -4.44
N VAL A 335 -1.29 -28.72 -4.71
CA VAL A 335 -0.80 -27.34 -4.75
C VAL A 335 -0.37 -26.95 -6.17
N LEU A 336 -0.81 -25.77 -6.62
CA LEU A 336 -0.38 -25.13 -7.86
C LEU A 336 0.40 -23.84 -7.53
N THR A 337 1.66 -23.77 -7.95
CA THR A 337 2.51 -22.59 -7.76
C THR A 337 2.65 -21.78 -9.04
N ARG A 338 2.65 -20.44 -8.91
CA ARG A 338 2.92 -19.51 -10.02
C ARG A 338 3.51 -18.19 -9.52
N PRO A 339 4.32 -17.48 -10.33
CA PRO A 339 4.85 -16.17 -9.95
C PRO A 339 3.78 -15.10 -9.80
N TRP A 340 2.62 -15.28 -10.44
CA TRP A 340 1.52 -14.33 -10.41
C TRP A 340 0.15 -15.01 -10.58
N PHE A 341 -0.85 -14.51 -9.86
CA PHE A 341 -2.25 -14.87 -9.99
C PHE A 341 -3.10 -13.61 -10.19
N PRO A 342 -4.20 -13.69 -10.97
CA PRO A 342 -5.19 -12.62 -11.01
C PRO A 342 -6.00 -12.61 -9.71
N GLN A 343 -5.44 -12.03 -8.64
CA GLN A 343 -5.92 -12.17 -7.25
C GLN A 343 -7.42 -11.96 -7.07
N GLN A 344 -8.02 -10.87 -7.58
CA GLN A 344 -9.47 -10.64 -7.47
C GLN A 344 -10.31 -11.69 -8.22
N ASP A 345 -9.82 -12.20 -9.34
CA ASP A 345 -10.53 -13.23 -10.10
C ASP A 345 -10.43 -14.60 -9.39
N VAL A 346 -9.32 -14.85 -8.70
CA VAL A 346 -9.15 -16.02 -7.84
C VAL A 346 -10.03 -15.91 -6.59
N LEU A 347 -9.99 -14.78 -5.89
CA LEU A 347 -10.78 -14.57 -4.67
C LEU A 347 -12.29 -14.62 -4.94
N GLY A 348 -12.75 -14.11 -6.09
CA GLY A 348 -14.16 -14.23 -6.47
C GLY A 348 -14.54 -15.54 -7.15
N HIS A 349 -13.66 -16.54 -7.19
CA HIS A 349 -13.99 -17.86 -7.72
C HIS A 349 -14.74 -18.70 -6.68
N GLU A 350 -15.83 -19.37 -7.08
CA GLU A 350 -16.76 -20.09 -6.18
C GLU A 350 -16.12 -21.16 -5.29
N ARG A 351 -15.02 -21.77 -5.76
CA ARG A 351 -14.26 -22.78 -5.01
C ARG A 351 -13.33 -22.19 -3.96
N VAL A 352 -12.94 -20.91 -4.05
CA VAL A 352 -12.00 -20.32 -3.10
C VAL A 352 -12.71 -19.97 -1.80
N ARG A 353 -12.29 -20.60 -0.69
CA ARG A 353 -12.94 -20.47 0.62
C ARG A 353 -12.08 -19.80 1.68
N ALA A 354 -10.76 -19.76 1.49
CA ALA A 354 -9.86 -19.08 2.42
C ALA A 354 -8.73 -18.38 1.68
N PHE A 355 -8.28 -17.26 2.26
CA PHE A 355 -7.13 -16.52 1.78
C PHE A 355 -6.04 -16.46 2.86
N LEU A 356 -4.99 -17.24 2.66
CA LEU A 356 -3.75 -17.13 3.42
C LEU A 356 -2.96 -15.91 2.90
N THR A 357 -2.73 -14.91 3.76
CA THR A 357 -2.17 -13.62 3.32
C THR A 357 -1.26 -13.00 4.36
N HIS A 358 -0.26 -12.25 3.89
CA HIS A 358 0.53 -11.38 4.75
C HIS A 358 -0.24 -10.22 5.41
N GLY A 359 -1.51 -9.97 5.03
CA GLY A 359 -2.30 -8.91 5.67
C GLY A 359 -2.17 -7.50 5.08
N GLY A 360 -1.59 -7.35 3.90
CA GLY A 360 -1.51 -6.04 3.24
C GLY A 360 -2.92 -5.45 2.97
N LEU A 361 -3.11 -4.16 3.27
CA LEU A 361 -4.43 -3.51 3.33
C LEU A 361 -5.33 -3.75 2.11
N SER A 362 -4.75 -3.69 0.91
CA SER A 362 -5.52 -3.88 -0.31
C SER A 362 -5.90 -5.34 -0.58
N SER A 363 -5.08 -6.28 -0.14
CA SER A 363 -5.43 -7.70 -0.15
C SER A 363 -6.56 -7.99 0.85
N MET A 364 -6.56 -7.32 2.00
CA MET A 364 -7.66 -7.41 2.98
C MET A 364 -8.97 -6.85 2.43
N GLN A 365 -8.92 -5.69 1.77
CA GLN A 365 -10.07 -5.10 1.10
C GLN A 365 -10.63 -6.00 -0.01
N GLU A 366 -9.78 -6.64 -0.81
CA GLU A 366 -10.21 -7.60 -1.85
C GLU A 366 -10.83 -8.86 -1.24
N ALA A 367 -10.24 -9.39 -0.18
CA ALA A 367 -10.77 -10.55 0.53
C ALA A 367 -12.21 -10.30 1.00
N VAL A 368 -12.44 -9.16 1.64
CA VAL A 368 -13.76 -8.78 2.15
C VAL A 368 -14.72 -8.47 1.00
N TYR A 369 -14.27 -7.77 -0.03
CA TYR A 369 -15.10 -7.50 -1.21
C TYR A 369 -15.63 -8.78 -1.87
N HIS A 370 -14.82 -9.84 -1.90
CA HIS A 370 -15.20 -11.15 -2.44
C HIS A 370 -15.80 -12.10 -1.40
N GLY A 371 -15.94 -11.68 -0.13
CA GLY A 371 -16.50 -12.51 0.94
C GLY A 371 -15.64 -13.72 1.32
N VAL A 372 -14.31 -13.60 1.17
CA VAL A 372 -13.35 -14.67 1.50
C VAL A 372 -12.67 -14.37 2.85
N PRO A 373 -12.84 -15.23 3.87
CA PRO A 373 -12.16 -15.06 5.15
C PRO A 373 -10.65 -15.28 5.02
N VAL A 374 -9.90 -14.74 5.99
CA VAL A 374 -8.43 -14.69 5.91
C VAL A 374 -7.74 -15.49 7.00
N VAL A 375 -6.59 -16.07 6.66
CA VAL A 375 -5.57 -16.49 7.63
C VAL A 375 -4.38 -15.56 7.45
N GLY A 376 -4.16 -14.69 8.43
CA GLY A 376 -3.16 -13.64 8.39
C GLY A 376 -1.80 -14.11 8.92
N LEU A 377 -0.75 -13.81 8.15
CA LEU A 377 0.65 -14.06 8.46
C LEU A 377 1.43 -12.73 8.41
N PRO A 378 1.18 -11.78 9.34
CA PRO A 378 1.73 -10.44 9.24
C PRO A 378 3.25 -10.42 9.46
N LEU A 379 3.97 -9.67 8.63
CA LEU A 379 5.45 -9.63 8.62
C LEU A 379 6.04 -8.26 8.92
N MET A 380 5.34 -7.18 8.54
CA MET A 380 5.80 -5.80 8.72
C MET A 380 4.68 -4.76 8.53
N SER A 381 4.97 -3.50 8.85
CA SER A 381 4.12 -2.34 8.59
C SER A 381 2.72 -2.48 9.23
N ASP A 382 1.72 -1.93 8.57
CA ASP A 382 0.29 -1.99 8.83
C ASP A 382 -0.30 -3.40 8.77
N GLN A 383 0.44 -4.43 8.33
CA GLN A 383 -0.07 -5.79 8.22
C GLN A 383 -0.55 -6.34 9.56
N HIS A 384 0.21 -6.10 10.64
CA HIS A 384 -0.18 -6.54 11.98
C HIS A 384 -1.50 -5.90 12.40
N LEU A 385 -1.66 -4.60 12.18
CA LEU A 385 -2.89 -3.88 12.48
C LEU A 385 -4.07 -4.43 11.67
N ASN A 386 -3.89 -4.62 10.36
CA ASN A 386 -4.94 -5.08 9.47
C ASN A 386 -5.42 -6.50 9.81
N VAL A 387 -4.49 -7.40 10.13
CA VAL A 387 -4.81 -8.78 10.53
C VAL A 387 -5.51 -8.80 11.89
N ARG A 388 -5.02 -8.06 12.88
CA ARG A 388 -5.66 -7.95 14.21
C ARG A 388 -7.09 -7.44 14.10
N GLN A 389 -7.31 -6.44 13.25
CA GLN A 389 -8.65 -5.92 13.01
C GLN A 389 -9.55 -6.95 12.31
N ALA A 390 -9.05 -7.71 11.35
CA ALA A 390 -9.81 -8.78 10.72
C ALA A 390 -10.21 -9.88 11.72
N VAL A 391 -9.31 -10.26 12.63
CA VAL A 391 -9.62 -11.21 13.73
C VAL A 391 -10.71 -10.62 14.64
N THR A 392 -10.60 -9.35 15.02
CA THR A 392 -11.58 -8.65 15.88
C THR A 392 -12.97 -8.61 15.23
N LEU A 393 -13.04 -8.44 13.91
CA LEU A 393 -14.29 -8.45 13.14
C LEU A 393 -14.82 -9.87 12.86
N GLY A 394 -14.13 -10.93 13.31
CA GLY A 394 -14.50 -12.31 13.02
C GLY A 394 -14.29 -12.72 11.56
N LEU A 395 -13.46 -11.99 10.81
CA LEU A 395 -13.20 -12.20 9.38
C LEU A 395 -11.98 -13.10 9.13
N GLY A 396 -11.31 -13.57 10.17
CA GLY A 396 -10.13 -14.40 10.00
C GLY A 396 -9.41 -14.82 11.29
N ARG A 397 -8.25 -15.46 11.09
CA ARG A 397 -7.33 -15.92 12.13
C ARG A 397 -5.94 -15.31 11.91
N GLU A 398 -5.17 -15.14 12.97
CA GLU A 398 -3.78 -14.70 12.89
C GLU A 398 -2.85 -15.83 13.33
N LEU A 399 -1.81 -16.07 12.54
CA LEU A 399 -0.71 -16.97 12.89
C LEU A 399 0.62 -16.21 12.81
N THR A 400 1.57 -16.65 13.62
CA THR A 400 2.95 -16.17 13.56
C THR A 400 3.76 -17.10 12.69
N LEU A 401 4.22 -16.60 11.54
CA LEU A 401 4.90 -17.41 10.52
C LEU A 401 6.09 -18.23 11.07
N GLU A 402 6.85 -17.67 12.01
CA GLU A 402 8.05 -18.32 12.56
C GLU A 402 7.75 -19.43 13.57
N THR A 403 6.62 -19.36 14.25
CA THR A 403 6.29 -20.27 15.36
C THR A 403 5.12 -21.18 15.05
N MET A 404 4.42 -20.96 13.93
CA MET A 404 3.30 -21.81 13.53
C MET A 404 3.78 -23.23 13.25
N THR A 405 3.03 -24.19 13.76
CA THR A 405 3.18 -25.60 13.42
C THR A 405 2.33 -25.94 12.20
N GLU A 406 2.51 -27.16 11.70
CA GLU A 406 1.63 -27.70 10.65
C GLU A 406 0.18 -27.81 11.12
N ASP A 407 -0.01 -28.19 12.39
CA ASP A 407 -1.33 -28.34 12.99
C ASP A 407 -2.03 -26.98 13.13
N ASP A 408 -1.31 -25.95 13.62
CA ASP A 408 -1.86 -24.59 13.71
C ASP A 408 -2.34 -24.08 12.35
N LEU A 409 -1.56 -24.35 11.29
CA LEU A 409 -1.90 -23.90 9.94
C LEU A 409 -3.09 -24.67 9.35
N VAL A 410 -3.14 -26.00 9.54
CA VAL A 410 -4.27 -26.82 9.09
C VAL A 410 -5.54 -26.41 9.84
N GLU A 411 -5.47 -26.25 11.16
CA GLU A 411 -6.59 -25.80 11.98
C GLU A 411 -7.09 -24.41 11.54
N ALA A 412 -6.18 -23.43 11.42
CA ALA A 412 -6.56 -22.07 11.05
C ALA A 412 -7.23 -22.00 9.66
N ILE A 413 -6.75 -22.78 8.69
CA ILE A 413 -7.33 -22.83 7.34
C ILE A 413 -8.68 -23.56 7.32
N THR A 414 -8.85 -24.60 8.13
CA THR A 414 -10.10 -25.39 8.17
C THR A 414 -11.18 -24.74 9.03
N ALA A 415 -10.81 -23.88 9.97
CA ALA A 415 -11.73 -23.17 10.86
C ALA A 415 -12.38 -21.92 10.23
N VAL A 416 -11.91 -21.47 9.06
CA VAL A 416 -12.41 -20.26 8.38
C VAL A 416 -13.32 -20.57 7.20
#